data_AF-A0A932PKB2-F1
#
_entry.id   AF-A0A932PKB2-F1
#
_cell.length_a   1.000
_cell.length_b   1.000
_cell.length_c   1.000
_cell.angle_alpha   90.00
_cell.angle_beta   90.00
_cell.angle_gamma   90.00
#
_symmetry.space_group_name_H-M   'P 1'
#
loop_
_entity.id
_entity.type
_entity.pdbx_description
1 polymer ?
#
loop_
_entity_poly.entity_id
_entity_poly.type
_entity_poly.pdbx_seq_one_letter_code
_entity_poly.pdbx_strand_id
1 'polypeptide(L)'
;MNTIVMKKAALSDERSLCHACYWSHIQKGFRESEEAVHCCFSRFRAVPFKVADCTDFSNKNLPTRQQMEDIALIIPTKPRRRAGGFARTGFNSAQETEEDELISTE
;
A
#
# COMPACT_ATOMS: atom_id res chain seq x y z
N MET A 1 -15.35 13.03 -25.57
CA MET A 1 -15.45 12.01 -24.50
C MET A 1 -14.14 11.24 -24.51
N ASN A 2 -13.30 11.40 -23.49
CA ASN A 2 -12.02 10.72 -23.45
C ASN A 2 -12.15 9.45 -22.62
N THR A 3 -12.01 8.29 -23.26
CA THR A 3 -11.98 7.00 -22.60
C THR A 3 -10.57 6.73 -22.08
N ILE A 4 -10.39 6.70 -20.77
CA ILE A 4 -9.14 6.26 -20.15
C ILE A 4 -9.14 4.72 -20.17
N VAL A 5 -8.27 4.13 -20.98
CA VAL A 5 -8.11 2.67 -21.05
C VAL A 5 -6.93 2.31 -20.16
N MET A 6 -7.20 1.74 -18.98
CA MET A 6 -6.14 1.22 -18.13
C MET A 6 -5.59 -0.07 -18.75
N LYS A 7 -4.32 -0.06 -19.17
CA LYS A 7 -3.62 -1.28 -19.58
C LYS A 7 -3.45 -2.17 -18.35
N LYS A 8 -3.90 -3.42 -18.44
CA LYS A 8 -3.55 -4.46 -17.47
C LYS A 8 -2.03 -4.49 -17.36
N ALA A 9 -1.50 -4.41 -16.14
CA ALA A 9 -0.08 -4.58 -15.91
C ALA A 9 0.31 -5.97 -16.42
N ALA A 10 1.15 -6.02 -17.44
CA ALA A 10 1.74 -7.26 -17.91
C ALA A 10 2.68 -7.75 -16.82
N LEU A 11 2.29 -8.80 -16.09
CA LEU A 11 3.22 -9.57 -15.31
C LEU A 11 4.25 -10.15 -16.28
N SER A 12 5.53 -9.92 -16.01
CA SER A 12 6.66 -10.53 -16.74
C SER A 12 6.38 -12.01 -16.98
N ASP A 13 6.60 -12.48 -18.23
CA ASP A 13 6.20 -13.80 -18.78
C ASP A 13 6.53 -15.03 -17.92
N GLU A 14 7.36 -14.90 -16.88
CA GLU A 14 7.81 -16.00 -16.05
C GLU A 14 6.91 -16.32 -14.84
N ARG A 15 6.13 -15.35 -14.34
CA ARG A 15 5.36 -15.50 -13.08
C ARG A 15 3.86 -15.58 -13.31
N SER A 16 3.23 -16.60 -12.72
CA SER A 16 1.78 -16.75 -12.74
C SER A 16 1.09 -15.58 -12.01
N LEU A 17 -0.05 -15.15 -12.54
CA LEU A 17 -0.92 -14.14 -11.93
C LEU A 17 -1.40 -14.58 -10.54
N CYS A 18 -1.49 -15.89 -10.31
CA CYS A 18 -1.80 -16.49 -9.01
C CYS A 18 -0.84 -16.06 -7.89
N HIS A 19 0.43 -15.76 -8.16
CA HIS A 19 1.37 -15.30 -7.10
C HIS A 19 0.94 -13.99 -6.45
N ALA A 20 0.33 -13.09 -7.22
CA ALA A 20 -0.17 -11.81 -6.73
C ALA A 20 -1.64 -11.89 -6.27
N CYS A 21 -2.29 -13.05 -6.41
CA CYS A 21 -3.69 -13.19 -6.08
C CYS A 21 -3.88 -13.39 -4.56
N TYR A 22 -4.93 -12.79 -4.01
CA TYR A 22 -5.38 -12.97 -2.63
C TYR A 22 -5.94 -14.38 -2.41
N TRP A 23 -6.64 -14.93 -3.40
CA TRP A 23 -7.29 -16.23 -3.30
C TRP A 23 -6.37 -17.42 -3.58
N SER A 24 -5.09 -17.20 -3.88
CA SER A 24 -4.16 -18.30 -4.19
C SER A 24 -3.68 -18.99 -2.93
N HIS A 25 -3.73 -20.32 -2.92
CA HIS A 25 -2.98 -21.16 -1.99
C HIS A 25 -1.87 -21.88 -2.75
N ILE A 26 -0.63 -21.50 -2.47
CA ILE A 26 0.55 -21.98 -3.19
C ILE A 26 1.41 -22.78 -2.22
N GLN A 27 1.62 -24.06 -2.51
CA GLN A 27 2.54 -24.92 -1.79
C GLN A 27 3.83 -25.05 -2.60
N LYS A 28 4.98 -24.81 -1.97
CA LYS A 28 6.30 -24.95 -2.61
C LYS A 28 7.09 -26.03 -1.90
N GLY A 29 7.67 -26.94 -2.68
CA GLY A 29 8.60 -27.96 -2.22
C GLY A 29 10.02 -27.43 -2.09
N PHE A 30 10.98 -28.35 -2.07
CA PHE A 30 12.40 -28.00 -1.94
C PHE A 30 13.01 -27.57 -3.28
N ARG A 31 12.42 -28.02 -4.39
CA ARG A 31 12.85 -27.67 -5.75
C ARG A 31 11.93 -26.61 -6.35
N GLU A 32 12.48 -25.79 -7.24
CA GLU A 32 11.69 -24.78 -7.97
C GLU A 32 10.60 -25.40 -8.86
N SER A 33 10.79 -26.66 -9.30
CA SER A 33 9.79 -27.41 -10.06
C SER A 33 8.62 -27.93 -9.21
N GLU A 34 8.77 -27.94 -7.89
CA GLU A 34 7.77 -28.42 -6.95
C GLU A 34 6.91 -27.24 -6.49
N GLU A 35 5.97 -26.81 -7.33
CA GLU A 35 4.96 -25.81 -6.95
C GLU A 35 3.55 -26.33 -7.26
N ALA A 36 2.72 -26.41 -6.22
CA ALA A 36 1.31 -26.76 -6.35
C ALA A 36 0.44 -25.52 -6.07
N VAL A 37 -0.23 -25.04 -7.11
CA VAL A 37 -1.10 -23.85 -7.05
C VAL A 37 -2.56 -24.28 -6.97
N HIS A 38 -3.26 -23.78 -5.95
CA HIS A 38 -4.69 -23.98 -5.76
C HIS A 38 -5.39 -22.61 -5.69
N CYS A 39 -6.56 -22.49 -6.31
CA CYS A 39 -7.42 -21.32 -6.23
C CYS A 39 -8.51 -21.55 -5.18
N CYS A 40 -8.53 -20.70 -4.16
CA CYS A 40 -9.48 -20.73 -3.04
C CYS A 40 -10.68 -19.79 -3.24
N PHE A 41 -10.82 -19.17 -4.41
CA PHE A 41 -12.01 -18.35 -4.72
C PHE A 41 -13.29 -19.19 -4.75
N SER A 42 -13.16 -20.48 -5.10
CA SER A 42 -14.23 -21.47 -5.07
C SER A 42 -13.79 -22.70 -4.26
N ARG A 43 -14.40 -23.88 -4.49
CA ARG A 43 -14.09 -25.16 -3.82
C ARG A 43 -12.67 -25.67 -4.12
N PHE A 44 -11.64 -25.01 -3.59
CA PHE A 44 -10.22 -25.41 -3.63
C PHE A 44 -9.81 -26.05 -4.96
N ARG A 45 -9.88 -25.27 -6.04
CA ARG A 45 -9.62 -25.77 -7.40
C ARG A 45 -8.12 -25.83 -7.66
N ALA A 46 -7.59 -26.99 -8.07
CA ALA A 46 -6.22 -27.10 -8.55
C ALA A 46 -6.04 -26.31 -9.88
N VAL A 47 -4.96 -25.55 -9.97
CA VAL A 47 -4.61 -24.74 -11.15
C VAL A 47 -3.34 -25.33 -11.78
N PRO A 48 -3.46 -26.14 -12.85
CA PRO A 48 -2.34 -26.95 -13.34
C PRO A 48 -1.34 -26.19 -14.23
N PHE A 49 -1.59 -24.92 -14.55
CA PHE A 49 -0.74 -24.12 -15.43
C PHE A 49 -0.54 -22.70 -14.88
N LYS A 50 0.49 -22.01 -15.37
CA LYS A 50 0.73 -20.60 -15.04
C LYS A 50 -0.36 -19.74 -15.68
N VAL A 51 -1.24 -19.19 -14.85
CA VAL A 51 -2.35 -18.35 -15.31
C VAL A 51 -1.83 -16.96 -15.70
N ALA A 52 -2.07 -16.55 -16.94
CA ALA A 52 -1.74 -15.21 -17.44
C ALA A 52 -2.90 -14.21 -17.23
N ASP A 53 -4.15 -14.66 -17.29
CA ASP A 53 -5.34 -13.86 -17.03
C ASP A 53 -6.39 -14.66 -16.26
N CYS A 54 -7.05 -14.02 -15.29
CA CYS A 54 -8.07 -14.60 -14.43
C CYS A 54 -9.14 -13.56 -14.11
N THR A 55 -10.41 -13.93 -14.32
CA THR A 55 -11.57 -13.07 -14.02
C THR A 55 -11.73 -12.80 -12.53
N ASP A 56 -11.38 -13.78 -11.70
CA ASP A 56 -11.52 -13.72 -10.24
C ASP A 56 -10.24 -13.22 -9.54
N PHE A 57 -9.32 -12.63 -10.31
CA PHE A 57 -8.09 -12.10 -9.77
C PHE A 57 -8.36 -10.95 -8.80
N SER A 58 -7.86 -11.10 -7.59
CA SER A 58 -7.83 -10.05 -6.57
C SER A 58 -6.39 -9.82 -6.16
N ASN A 59 -5.85 -8.63 -6.40
CA ASN A 59 -4.45 -8.33 -6.13
C ASN A 59 -4.21 -8.10 -4.63
N LYS A 60 -3.44 -8.97 -3.98
CA LYS A 60 -3.11 -8.83 -2.55
C LYS A 60 -2.02 -7.79 -2.24
N ASN A 61 -1.31 -7.32 -3.27
CA ASN A 61 -0.29 -6.29 -3.10
C ASN A 61 -0.89 -4.89 -3.05
N LEU A 62 -2.19 -4.74 -3.36
CA LEU A 62 -2.88 -3.48 -3.21
C LEU A 62 -3.42 -3.37 -1.78
N PRO A 63 -3.04 -2.31 -1.04
CA PRO A 63 -3.59 -2.09 0.29
C PRO A 63 -5.09 -1.78 0.21
N THR A 64 -5.82 -2.18 1.25
CA THR A 64 -7.21 -1.77 1.41
C THR A 64 -7.29 -0.28 1.73
N ARG A 65 -8.47 0.33 1.53
CA ARG A 65 -8.70 1.75 1.88
C ARG A 65 -8.31 2.04 3.33
N GLN A 66 -8.69 1.17 4.25
CA GLN A 66 -8.36 1.30 5.66
C GLN A 66 -6.85 1.26 5.90
N GLN A 67 -6.15 0.30 5.29
CA GLN A 67 -4.68 0.22 5.38
C GLN A 67 -4.00 1.46 4.80
N MET A 68 -4.56 2.06 3.75
CA MET A 68 -4.07 3.33 3.21
C MET A 68 -4.33 4.51 4.16
N GLU A 69 -5.47 4.55 4.84
CA GLU A 69 -5.79 5.56 5.84
C GLU A 69 -4.83 5.46 7.04
N ASP A 70 -4.50 4.26 7.50
CA ASP A 70 -3.58 4.03 8.62
C ASP A 70 -2.14 4.52 8.32
N ILE A 71 -1.72 4.48 7.05
CA ILE A 71 -0.37 4.95 6.62
C ILE A 71 -0.40 6.35 6.00
N ALA A 72 -1.55 7.02 5.92
CA ALA A 72 -1.67 8.31 5.25
C ALA A 72 -1.02 9.42 6.08
N LEU A 73 -0.10 10.15 5.47
CA LEU A 73 0.38 11.42 6.02
C LEU A 73 -0.72 12.48 5.83
N ILE A 74 -1.44 12.82 6.89
CA ILE A 74 -2.46 13.87 6.86
C ILE A 74 -1.76 15.22 6.74
N ILE A 75 -1.78 15.81 5.54
CA ILE A 75 -1.28 17.18 5.31
C ILE A 75 -2.40 18.15 5.69
N PRO A 76 -2.27 18.94 6.78
CA PRO A 76 -3.27 19.93 7.14
C PRO A 76 -3.33 21.02 6.08
N THR A 77 -4.49 21.23 5.49
CA THR A 77 -4.74 22.26 4.46
C THR A 77 -4.94 23.65 5.03
N LYS A 78 -5.13 23.77 6.35
CA LYS A 78 -5.14 25.09 7.01
C LYS A 78 -3.72 25.65 6.92
N PRO A 79 -3.52 26.84 6.33
CA PRO A 79 -2.21 27.47 6.33
C PRO A 79 -1.87 27.88 7.75
N ARG A 80 -1.23 27.00 8.52
CA ARG A 80 -0.50 27.45 9.70
C ARG A 80 0.71 28.20 9.16
N ARG A 81 0.52 29.51 8.93
CA ARG A 81 1.60 30.46 8.63
C ARG A 81 2.53 30.51 9.83
N ARG A 82 3.29 29.44 10.09
CA ARG A 82 4.57 29.59 10.78
C ARG A 82 5.44 30.30 9.77
N ALA A 83 5.97 31.46 10.14
CA ALA A 83 6.97 32.16 9.37
C ALA A 83 8.25 31.30 9.37
N GLY A 84 8.26 30.21 8.60
CA GLY A 84 9.41 29.36 8.36
C GLY A 84 10.32 30.02 7.33
N GLY A 85 10.85 31.18 7.68
CA GLY A 85 12.08 31.65 7.04
C GLY A 85 13.23 30.80 7.57
N PHE A 86 14.24 30.55 6.74
CA PHE A 86 15.56 30.20 7.26
C PHE A 86 15.88 31.23 8.35
N ALA A 87 16.05 30.79 9.59
CA ALA A 87 16.56 31.66 10.64
C ALA A 87 17.86 32.24 10.09
N ARG A 88 17.85 33.53 9.77
CA ARG A 88 19.07 34.24 9.43
C ARG A 88 19.97 34.04 10.64
N THR A 89 21.06 33.31 10.45
CA THR A 89 22.18 33.29 11.37
C THR A 89 22.62 34.73 11.57
N GLY A 90 22.12 35.34 12.64
CA GLY A 90 22.24 36.74 12.93
C GLY A 90 21.76 36.95 14.36
N PHE A 91 22.74 37.03 15.26
CA PHE A 91 22.64 37.33 16.68
C PHE A 91 21.41 38.17 17.05
N ASN A 92 20.58 37.68 17.98
CA ASN A 92 20.17 38.42 19.19
C ASN A 92 19.32 37.55 20.13
N SER A 93 19.55 37.82 21.41
CA SER A 93 19.25 37.06 22.62
C SER A 93 17.81 37.16 23.13
N ALA A 94 17.42 36.12 23.86
CA ALA A 94 16.45 36.07 24.97
C ALA A 94 14.95 36.26 24.65
N GLN A 95 14.16 35.19 24.87
CA GLN A 95 13.36 35.07 26.10
C GLN A 95 12.74 33.67 26.16
N GLU A 96 13.12 32.90 27.17
CA GLU A 96 12.28 31.84 27.75
C GLU A 96 11.14 32.52 28.50
N THR A 97 9.92 32.02 28.33
CA THR A 97 8.74 32.14 29.22
C THR A 97 7.70 31.18 28.63
N GLU A 98 7.40 30.08 29.34
CA GLU A 98 6.18 29.91 30.15
C GLU A 98 4.92 29.78 29.25
N GLU A 99 4.02 28.79 29.31
CA GLU A 99 3.65 27.68 30.18
C GLU A 99 2.67 26.84 29.33
N ASP A 100 2.89 25.53 29.13
CA ASP A 100 1.88 24.63 28.54
C ASP A 100 1.35 23.70 29.65
N GLU A 101 0.58 24.25 30.59
CA GLU A 101 -0.45 23.49 31.29
C GLU A 101 -1.82 23.83 30.69
N LEU A 102 -2.43 22.87 29.99
CA LEU A 102 -3.88 22.71 29.87
C LEU A 102 -4.15 21.30 29.31
N ILE A 103 -3.96 20.27 30.14
CA ILE A 103 -4.71 19.01 29.99
C ILE A 103 -6.01 19.21 30.77
N SER A 104 -7.08 19.53 30.05
CA SER A 104 -8.45 19.33 30.53
C SER A 104 -9.05 18.17 29.75
N THR A 105 -9.12 17.00 30.39
CA THR A 105 -10.10 15.97 30.05
C THR A 105 -10.80 15.58 31.34
N GLU A 106 -12.11 15.78 31.32
CA GLU A 106 -13.09 15.28 32.28
C GLU A 106 -13.06 13.75 32.41
#